data_AF-A0A359MWA5-F1
#
_entry.id   AF-A0A359MWA5-F1
#
_cell.length_a   1.000
_cell.length_b   1.000
_cell.length_c   1.000
_cell.angle_alpha   90.00
_cell.angle_beta   90.00
_cell.angle_gamma   90.00
#
_symmetry.space_group_name_H-M   'P 1'
#
loop_
_entity.id
_entity.type
_entity.pdbx_description
1 polymer ?
#
loop_
_entity_poly.entity_id
_entity_poly.type
_entity_poly.pdbx_seq_one_letter_code
_entity_poly.pdbx_strand_id
1 'polypeptide(L)'
;STEAAIAVQLAREPIEAARFIRDSNWLERENGAGTDFNDRLSSSTEANDYTATYQWNAQLANLDNAVRFNFDADDSSDSDTAIYRGPAGLFRHPPTTSLPGFDITIYSRYVTLFPICSSDGGLTETVLTGDGQDCGVDTQIGIQVVSLVMWSSRNSDRTVMLEERLYDWRYATT
;
A
#
# COMPACT_ATOMS: atom_id res chain seq x y z
N SER A 1 -23.34 -1.22 8.65
CA SER A 1 -23.59 -2.67 8.51
C SER A 1 -22.30 -3.43 8.83
N THR A 2 -22.36 -4.74 9.07
CA THR A 2 -21.16 -5.57 9.23
C THR A 2 -20.23 -5.46 8.02
N GLU A 3 -20.78 -5.34 6.81
CA GLU A 3 -20.00 -5.19 5.58
C GLU A 3 -19.14 -3.91 5.58
N ALA A 4 -19.74 -2.78 5.95
CA ALA A 4 -19.02 -1.51 6.05
C ALA A 4 -17.92 -1.56 7.12
N ALA A 5 -18.16 -2.25 8.24
CA ALA A 5 -17.15 -2.41 9.28
C ALA A 5 -15.96 -3.24 8.78
N ILE A 6 -16.20 -4.33 8.03
CA ILE A 6 -15.15 -5.12 7.38
C ILE A 6 -14.38 -4.26 6.37
N ALA A 7 -15.08 -3.52 5.49
CA ALA A 7 -14.45 -2.67 4.49
C ALA A 7 -13.51 -1.61 5.12
N VAL A 8 -13.91 -1.01 6.25
CA VAL A 8 -13.05 -0.05 6.97
C VAL A 8 -11.80 -0.72 7.53
N GLN A 9 -11.91 -1.95 8.07
CA GLN A 9 -10.71 -2.67 8.55
C GLN A 9 -9.79 -3.04 7.38
N LEU A 10 -10.36 -3.53 6.28
CA LEU A 10 -9.61 -3.83 5.06
C LEU A 10 -8.89 -2.60 4.49
N ALA A 11 -9.48 -1.40 4.58
CA ALA A 11 -8.88 -0.16 4.12
C ALA A 11 -7.78 0.37 5.07
N ARG A 12 -7.80 -0.02 6.36
CA ARG A 12 -6.76 0.37 7.33
C ARG A 12 -5.49 -0.46 7.17
N GLU A 13 -5.63 -1.75 6.86
CA GLU A 13 -4.49 -2.68 6.80
C GLU A 13 -3.33 -2.19 5.90
N PRO A 14 -3.55 -1.72 4.65
CA PRO A 14 -2.46 -1.25 3.80
C PRO A 14 -1.77 0.01 4.35
N ILE A 15 -2.51 0.89 5.03
CA ILE A 15 -1.96 2.11 5.64
C ILE A 15 -1.00 1.73 6.78
N GLU A 16 -1.42 0.81 7.65
CA GLU A 16 -0.56 0.31 8.73
C GLU A 16 0.64 -0.46 8.17
N ALA A 17 0.48 -1.20 7.07
CA ALA A 17 1.57 -1.87 6.38
C ALA A 17 2.60 -0.88 5.81
N ALA A 18 2.15 0.19 5.15
CA ALA A 18 3.03 1.23 4.63
C ALA A 18 3.80 1.94 5.76
N ARG A 19 3.11 2.24 6.87
CA ARG A 19 3.74 2.80 8.08
C ARG A 19 4.80 1.85 8.64
N PHE A 20 4.47 0.57 8.78
CA PHE A 20 5.39 -0.45 9.28
C PHE A 20 6.66 -0.57 8.42
N ILE A 21 6.51 -0.61 7.09
CA ILE A 21 7.65 -0.67 6.16
C ILE A 21 8.52 0.58 6.30
N ARG A 22 7.92 1.77 6.24
CA ARG A 22 8.65 3.04 6.41
C ARG A 22 9.45 3.09 7.72
N ASP A 23 8.79 2.75 8.84
CA ASP A 23 9.43 2.79 10.15
C ASP A 23 10.57 1.77 10.26
N SER A 24 10.40 0.60 9.63
CA SER A 24 11.45 -0.42 9.55
C SER A 24 12.65 0.09 8.74
N ASN A 25 12.41 0.72 7.58
CA ASN A 25 13.46 1.31 6.75
C ASN A 25 14.23 2.40 7.50
N TRP A 26 13.56 3.23 8.30
CA TRP A 26 14.25 4.19 9.17
C TRP A 26 15.15 3.52 10.20
N LEU A 27 14.67 2.48 10.86
CA LEU A 27 15.48 1.74 11.84
C LEU A 27 16.70 1.09 11.18
N GLU A 28 16.55 0.56 9.97
CA GLU A 28 17.67 0.05 9.18
C GLU A 28 18.69 1.16 8.87
N ARG A 29 18.21 2.33 8.43
CA ARG A 29 19.05 3.51 8.17
C ARG A 29 19.82 3.97 9.40
N GLU A 30 19.19 3.98 10.55
CA GLU A 30 19.83 4.30 11.84
C GLU A 30 20.92 3.31 12.23
N ASN A 31 20.75 2.04 11.86
CA ASN A 31 21.74 0.99 12.07
C ASN A 31 22.85 0.96 11.01
N GLY A 32 22.85 1.93 10.08
CA GLY A 32 23.87 2.07 9.05
C GLY A 32 23.66 1.18 7.81
N ALA A 33 22.49 0.56 7.66
CA ALA A 33 22.08 0.00 6.39
C ALA A 33 21.67 1.17 5.47
N GLY A 34 22.14 1.19 4.23
CA GLY A 34 21.87 2.29 3.28
C GLY A 34 20.44 2.30 2.72
N THR A 35 19.44 2.01 3.54
CA THR A 35 18.03 1.89 3.13
C THR A 35 17.35 3.26 3.14
N ASP A 36 16.67 3.61 2.05
CA ASP A 36 15.82 4.81 1.98
C ASP A 36 14.47 4.56 2.65
N PHE A 37 13.83 5.60 3.20
CA PHE A 37 12.59 5.44 3.96
C PHE A 37 11.44 4.83 3.13
N ASN A 38 11.47 5.07 1.82
CA ASN A 38 10.47 4.64 0.84
C ASN A 38 10.83 3.30 0.18
N ASP A 39 11.90 2.62 0.60
CA ASP A 39 12.25 1.33 0.02
C ASP A 39 11.06 0.35 0.13
N ARG A 40 10.76 -0.35 -0.97
CA ARG A 40 9.61 -1.25 -1.15
C ARG A 40 8.22 -0.61 -1.04
N LEU A 41 8.12 0.71 -1.10
CA LEU A 41 6.86 1.45 -1.18
C LEU A 41 6.56 1.99 -2.60
N SER A 42 7.33 1.56 -3.59
CA SER A 42 7.05 1.71 -5.02
C SER A 42 7.63 0.51 -5.78
N SER A 43 7.16 0.31 -7.01
CA SER A 43 7.77 -0.69 -7.90
C SER A 43 9.18 -0.26 -8.30
N SER A 44 10.16 -1.16 -8.17
CA SER A 44 11.53 -0.98 -8.68
C SER A 44 11.75 -1.64 -10.05
N THR A 45 10.80 -2.46 -10.49
CA THR A 45 10.85 -3.21 -11.75
C THR A 45 10.09 -2.53 -12.88
N GLU A 46 9.03 -1.80 -12.53
CA GLU A 46 8.28 -0.96 -13.45
C GLU A 46 8.65 0.50 -13.18
N ALA A 47 8.54 1.37 -14.18
CA ALA A 47 8.92 2.77 -14.03
C ALA A 47 7.98 3.41 -12.99
N ASN A 48 8.36 3.39 -11.72
CA ASN A 48 7.66 3.98 -10.58
C ASN A 48 6.14 3.76 -10.64
N ASP A 49 5.72 2.49 -10.63
CA ASP A 49 4.32 2.17 -10.37
C ASP A 49 4.03 2.34 -8.87
N TYR A 50 2.93 3.01 -8.58
CA TYR A 50 2.47 3.33 -7.24
C TYR A 50 1.16 2.62 -6.88
N THR A 51 0.54 1.89 -7.81
CA THR A 51 -0.68 1.13 -7.57
C THR A 51 -0.33 -0.28 -7.11
N ALA A 52 -0.94 -0.73 -6.02
CA ALA A 52 -0.60 -2.02 -5.46
C ALA A 52 -1.75 -2.70 -4.73
N THR A 53 -1.51 -3.97 -4.42
CA THR A 53 -2.26 -4.75 -3.45
C THR A 53 -1.41 -5.02 -2.23
N TYR A 54 -2.02 -5.00 -1.04
CA TYR A 54 -1.34 -5.35 0.20
C TYR A 54 -1.35 -6.87 0.40
N GLN A 55 -0.17 -7.48 0.51
CA GLN A 55 -0.01 -8.90 0.78
C GLN A 55 0.63 -9.15 2.15
N TRP A 56 0.02 -10.06 2.90
CA TRP A 56 0.57 -10.61 4.14
C TRP A 56 0.82 -12.10 4.02
N ASN A 57 2.07 -12.51 4.28
CA ASN A 57 2.46 -13.92 4.30
C ASN A 57 3.18 -14.28 5.61
N ALA A 58 2.39 -14.74 6.58
CA ALA A 58 2.86 -15.20 7.88
C ALA A 58 3.80 -16.43 7.85
N GLN A 59 3.89 -17.13 6.71
CA GLN A 59 4.69 -18.34 6.57
C GLN A 59 6.12 -18.05 6.10
N LEU A 60 6.43 -16.81 5.75
CA LEU A 60 7.80 -16.42 5.41
C LEU A 60 8.64 -16.31 6.67
N ALA A 61 9.82 -16.94 6.66
CA ALA A 61 10.76 -16.94 7.78
C ALA A 61 11.35 -15.56 8.08
N ASN A 62 11.32 -14.65 7.11
CA ASN A 62 11.68 -13.25 7.30
C ASN A 62 10.41 -12.39 7.43
N LEU A 63 10.20 -11.80 8.61
CA LEU A 63 9.09 -10.89 8.89
C LEU A 63 9.13 -9.63 8.02
N ASP A 64 10.31 -9.19 7.61
CA ASP A 64 10.48 -8.04 6.71
C ASP A 64 9.80 -8.33 5.37
N ASN A 65 9.78 -9.60 4.93
CA ASN A 65 9.10 -10.03 3.70
C ASN A 65 7.65 -10.48 3.93
N ALA A 66 7.21 -10.59 5.18
CA ALA A 66 5.86 -11.01 5.50
C ALA A 66 4.82 -9.95 5.16
N VAL A 67 5.21 -8.67 5.13
CA VAL A 67 4.37 -7.51 4.76
C VAL A 67 4.94 -6.91 3.49
N ARG A 68 4.19 -6.89 2.39
CA ARG A 68 4.65 -6.32 1.11
C ARG A 68 3.52 -5.75 0.28
N PHE A 69 3.88 -4.89 -0.65
CA PHE A 69 3.02 -4.43 -1.73
C PHE A 69 3.34 -5.22 -3.00
N ASN A 70 2.29 -5.66 -3.69
CA ASN A 70 2.39 -6.23 -5.02
C ASN A 70 1.85 -5.23 -6.04
N PHE A 71 2.70 -4.84 -6.98
CA PHE A 71 2.49 -3.81 -7.99
C PHE A 71 2.00 -4.40 -9.33
N ASP A 72 1.46 -5.62 -9.32
CA ASP A 72 0.91 -6.25 -10.53
C ASP A 72 -0.48 -5.69 -10.92
N ALA A 73 -1.15 -4.98 -10.01
CA ALA A 73 -2.53 -4.54 -10.18
C ALA A 73 -2.62 -3.06 -10.59
N ASP A 74 -3.25 -2.79 -11.74
CA ASP A 74 -3.31 -1.43 -12.30
C ASP A 74 -4.49 -0.59 -11.77
N ASP A 75 -5.63 -1.23 -11.46
CA ASP A 75 -6.83 -0.52 -10.98
C ASP A 75 -7.83 -1.44 -10.24
N SER A 76 -8.94 -0.84 -9.77
CA SER A 76 -10.00 -1.53 -9.02
C SER A 76 -10.74 -2.66 -9.76
N SER A 77 -10.60 -2.74 -11.09
CA SER A 77 -11.20 -3.77 -11.95
C SER A 77 -10.29 -4.97 -12.16
N ASP A 78 -9.01 -4.87 -11.77
CA ASP A 78 -8.06 -5.97 -11.85
C ASP A 78 -8.47 -7.12 -10.92
N SER A 79 -8.38 -8.34 -11.42
CA SER A 79 -8.57 -9.57 -10.66
C SER A 79 -7.65 -9.70 -9.44
N ASP A 80 -6.47 -9.09 -9.49
CA ASP A 80 -5.52 -9.11 -8.39
C ASP A 80 -5.98 -8.27 -7.20
N THR A 81 -6.91 -7.34 -7.40
CA THR A 81 -7.51 -6.56 -6.30
C THR A 81 -8.55 -7.35 -5.49
N ALA A 82 -8.99 -8.51 -5.97
CA ALA A 82 -10.02 -9.29 -5.30
C ALA A 82 -9.57 -9.80 -3.92
N ILE A 83 -10.45 -9.64 -2.92
CA ILE A 83 -10.21 -10.14 -1.57
C ILE A 83 -10.86 -11.51 -1.40
N TYR A 84 -10.11 -12.44 -0.81
CA TYR A 84 -10.55 -13.79 -0.53
C TYR A 84 -10.60 -14.02 0.98
N ARG A 85 -11.53 -14.88 1.41
CA ARG A 85 -11.62 -15.37 2.78
C ARG A 85 -10.97 -16.75 2.85
N GLY A 86 -9.89 -16.87 3.62
CA GLY A 86 -9.20 -18.14 3.84
C GLY A 86 -9.84 -19.01 4.94
N PRO A 87 -9.29 -20.22 5.19
CA PRO A 87 -9.86 -21.20 6.13
C PRO A 87 -9.98 -20.72 7.58
N ALA A 88 -9.11 -19.79 8.01
CA ALA A 88 -9.14 -19.19 9.33
C ALA A 88 -10.14 -18.01 9.44
N GLY A 89 -10.95 -17.75 8.40
CA GLY A 89 -11.85 -16.61 8.31
C GLY A 89 -11.16 -15.27 8.01
N LEU A 90 -9.85 -15.28 7.81
CA LEU A 90 -9.04 -14.10 7.48
C LEU A 90 -9.26 -13.67 6.03
N PHE A 91 -9.38 -12.37 5.84
CA PHE A 91 -9.47 -11.73 4.53
C PHE A 91 -8.06 -11.40 4.03
N ARG A 92 -7.75 -11.71 2.78
CA ARG A 92 -6.44 -11.42 2.17
C ARG A 92 -6.51 -11.45 0.65
N HIS A 93 -5.57 -10.75 0.02
CA HIS A 93 -5.19 -11.02 -1.36
C HIS A 93 -4.53 -12.41 -1.41
N PRO A 94 -4.86 -13.26 -2.39
CA PRO A 94 -4.29 -14.58 -2.45
C PRO A 94 -2.85 -14.47 -2.98
N PRO A 95 -1.90 -15.26 -2.45
CA PRO A 95 -0.52 -15.22 -2.96
C PRO A 95 -0.40 -15.83 -4.37
N THR A 96 -1.41 -16.56 -4.85
CA THR A 96 -1.58 -17.10 -6.21
C THR A 96 -3.06 -17.27 -6.54
N THR A 97 -3.44 -17.29 -7.82
CA THR A 97 -4.85 -17.28 -8.31
C THR A 97 -5.74 -18.47 -7.93
N SER A 98 -5.25 -19.45 -7.17
CA SER A 98 -6.12 -20.45 -6.52
C SER A 98 -5.42 -21.15 -5.36
N LEU A 99 -5.90 -20.93 -4.14
CA LEU A 99 -5.53 -21.74 -2.99
C LEU A 99 -6.74 -22.53 -2.51
N PRO A 100 -6.63 -23.86 -2.32
CA PRO A 100 -7.70 -24.65 -1.72
C PRO A 100 -8.15 -24.06 -0.38
N GLY A 101 -9.46 -23.90 -0.20
CA GLY A 101 -10.06 -23.36 1.03
C GLY A 101 -10.13 -21.83 1.10
N PHE A 102 -9.97 -21.14 -0.02
CA PHE A 102 -10.24 -19.71 -0.12
C PHE A 102 -11.49 -19.45 -0.95
N ASP A 103 -12.42 -18.68 -0.39
CA ASP A 103 -13.63 -18.26 -1.06
C ASP A 103 -13.50 -16.79 -1.49
N ILE A 104 -13.87 -16.51 -2.74
CA ILE A 104 -13.96 -15.13 -3.22
C ILE A 104 -14.98 -14.36 -2.37
N THR A 105 -14.65 -13.12 -2.01
CA THR A 105 -15.56 -12.25 -1.26
C THR A 105 -16.17 -11.19 -2.16
N ILE A 106 -17.08 -10.38 -1.60
CA ILE A 106 -17.67 -9.23 -2.31
C ILE A 106 -16.74 -8.00 -2.32
N TYR A 107 -15.57 -8.07 -1.68
CA TYR A 107 -14.66 -6.94 -1.55
C TYR A 107 -13.56 -7.01 -2.61
N SER A 108 -13.22 -5.87 -3.18
CA SER A 108 -11.94 -5.62 -3.84
C SER A 108 -11.20 -4.51 -3.10
N ARG A 109 -9.87 -4.55 -3.16
CA ARG A 109 -9.00 -3.56 -2.53
C ARG A 109 -7.76 -3.33 -3.36
N TYR A 110 -7.43 -2.06 -3.54
CA TYR A 110 -6.11 -1.63 -3.96
C TYR A 110 -5.64 -0.46 -3.08
N VAL A 111 -4.37 -0.11 -3.20
CA VAL A 111 -3.74 1.01 -2.52
C VAL A 111 -2.88 1.76 -3.52
N THR A 112 -2.81 3.08 -3.40
CA THR A 112 -1.77 3.86 -4.07
C THR A 112 -0.78 4.42 -3.06
N LEU A 113 0.50 4.48 -3.45
CA LEU A 113 1.64 4.86 -2.62
C LEU A 113 2.38 6.05 -3.23
N PHE A 114 1.66 7.13 -3.50
CA PHE A 114 2.17 8.28 -4.24
C PHE A 114 3.27 9.03 -3.49
N PRO A 115 4.41 9.37 -4.13
CA PRO A 115 5.46 10.12 -3.47
C PRO A 115 5.00 11.57 -3.20
N ILE A 116 5.44 12.09 -2.06
CA ILE A 116 5.32 13.52 -1.70
C ILE A 116 6.70 14.14 -1.91
N CYS A 117 6.79 15.06 -2.87
CA CYS A 117 8.00 15.78 -3.21
C CYS A 117 7.98 17.18 -2.61
N SER A 118 9.15 17.66 -2.22
CA SER A 118 9.37 19.02 -1.74
C SER A 118 10.28 19.78 -2.68
N SER A 119 9.80 20.95 -3.09
CA SER A 119 10.57 21.92 -3.89
C SER A 119 10.77 23.23 -3.10
N ASP A 120 11.59 24.12 -3.66
CA ASP A 120 11.88 25.45 -3.10
C ASP A 120 12.42 25.41 -1.64
N GLY A 121 13.22 24.39 -1.32
CA GLY A 121 13.81 24.24 0.02
C GLY A 121 12.80 23.99 1.13
N GLY A 122 11.74 23.21 0.86
CA GLY A 122 10.73 22.86 1.85
C GLY A 122 9.43 23.66 1.78
N LEU A 123 9.31 24.64 0.88
CA LEU A 123 8.19 25.58 0.88
C LEU A 123 6.96 25.06 0.14
N THR A 124 7.16 24.17 -0.83
CA THR A 124 6.10 23.62 -1.66
C THR A 124 6.11 22.10 -1.55
N GLU A 125 4.94 21.52 -1.30
CA GLU A 125 4.73 20.06 -1.34
C GLU A 125 3.87 19.70 -2.54
N THR A 126 4.28 18.68 -3.29
CA THR A 126 3.52 18.13 -4.41
C THR A 126 3.39 16.63 -4.26
N VAL A 127 2.17 16.11 -4.44
CA VAL A 127 1.94 14.66 -4.55
C VAL A 127 1.95 14.28 -6.02
N LEU A 128 2.76 13.30 -6.40
CA LEU A 128 2.80 12.80 -7.77
C LEU A 128 1.85 11.61 -7.89
N THR A 129 0.78 11.76 -8.68
CA THR A 129 -0.32 10.79 -8.74
C THR A 129 -0.31 9.93 -10.00
N GLY A 130 0.74 10.01 -10.82
CA GLY A 130 0.88 9.23 -12.04
C GLY A 130 2.07 8.28 -11.96
N ASP A 131 1.91 7.09 -12.52
CA ASP A 131 3.01 6.13 -12.63
C ASP A 131 4.11 6.69 -13.55
N GLY A 132 5.35 6.29 -13.28
CA GLY A 132 6.53 6.80 -13.99
C GLY A 132 6.96 8.20 -13.58
N GLN A 133 6.24 8.87 -12.68
CA GLN A 133 6.68 10.12 -12.09
C GLN A 133 7.69 9.85 -10.97
N ASP A 134 8.63 10.76 -10.76
CA ASP A 134 9.49 10.82 -9.58
C ASP A 134 9.72 12.29 -9.20
N CYS A 135 10.37 12.53 -8.05
CA CYS A 135 10.66 13.89 -7.63
C CYS A 135 11.71 14.60 -8.51
N GLY A 136 12.38 13.90 -9.43
CA GLY A 136 13.40 14.48 -10.31
C GLY A 136 14.52 15.16 -9.54
N VAL A 137 14.53 16.50 -9.55
CA VAL A 137 15.48 17.34 -8.80
C VAL A 137 14.97 17.74 -7.42
N ASP A 138 13.68 17.58 -7.17
CA ASP A 138 13.04 17.81 -5.87
C ASP A 138 13.32 16.65 -4.91
N THR A 139 13.16 16.90 -3.62
CA THR A 139 13.42 15.88 -2.60
C THR A 139 12.13 15.14 -2.26
N GLN A 140 12.13 13.80 -2.31
CA GLN A 140 11.02 13.05 -1.75
C GLN A 140 11.03 13.15 -0.22
N ILE A 141 9.97 13.71 0.35
CA ILE A 141 9.83 13.95 1.80
C ILE A 141 8.73 13.10 2.43
N GLY A 142 8.03 12.28 1.65
CA GLY A 142 6.99 11.41 2.16
C GLY A 142 6.29 10.58 1.10
N ILE A 143 5.23 9.91 1.53
CA ILE A 143 4.33 9.09 0.70
C ILE A 143 2.89 9.37 1.13
N GLN A 144 2.00 9.63 0.19
CA GLN A 144 0.56 9.60 0.39
C GLN A 144 0.05 8.19 0.10
N VAL A 145 -0.49 7.55 1.13
CA VAL A 145 -1.10 6.22 1.04
C VAL A 145 -2.60 6.39 0.92
N VAL A 146 -3.19 5.97 -0.20
CA VAL A 146 -4.64 5.96 -0.40
C VAL A 146 -5.10 4.52 -0.52
N SER A 147 -5.81 4.00 0.47
CA SER A 147 -6.41 2.66 0.40
C SER A 147 -7.88 2.75 0.03
N LEU A 148 -8.26 2.06 -1.04
CA LEU A 148 -9.62 2.03 -1.54
C LEU A 148 -10.15 0.60 -1.48
N VAL A 149 -11.29 0.43 -0.82
CA VAL A 149 -12.04 -0.83 -0.74
C VAL A 149 -13.41 -0.64 -1.38
N MET A 150 -13.74 -1.48 -2.35
CA MET A 150 -15.04 -1.51 -3.01
C MET A 150 -15.78 -2.80 -2.66
N TRP A 151 -17.11 -2.71 -2.57
CA TRP A 151 -17.97 -3.88 -2.47
C TRP A 151 -19.39 -3.59 -2.96
N SER A 152 -20.05 -4.60 -3.50
CA SER A 152 -21.46 -4.50 -3.88
C SER A 152 -22.36 -5.00 -2.75
N SER A 153 -23.33 -4.18 -2.34
CA SER A 153 -24.34 -4.56 -1.34
C SER A 153 -25.71 -4.11 -1.80
N ARG A 154 -26.67 -5.05 -1.87
CA ARG A 154 -28.06 -4.80 -2.30
C ARG A 154 -28.17 -4.08 -3.65
N ASN A 155 -27.41 -4.53 -4.64
CA ASN A 155 -27.34 -3.95 -6.00
C ASN A 155 -26.83 -2.49 -6.04
N SER A 156 -26.10 -2.06 -5.01
CA SER A 156 -25.40 -0.78 -4.98
C SER A 156 -23.94 -1.02 -4.70
N ASP A 157 -23.08 -0.45 -5.54
CA ASP A 157 -21.67 -0.39 -5.25
C ASP A 157 -21.42 0.60 -4.12
N ARG A 158 -20.45 0.25 -3.28
CA ARG A 158 -20.05 0.97 -2.09
C ARG A 158 -18.54 1.05 -2.08
N THR A 159 -18.04 2.16 -1.57
CA THR A 159 -16.61 2.43 -1.48
C THR A 159 -16.29 2.99 -0.11
N VAL A 160 -15.15 2.58 0.42
CA VAL A 160 -14.46 3.24 1.52
C VAL A 160 -13.07 3.61 1.00
N MET A 161 -12.70 4.87 1.21
CA MET A 161 -11.37 5.37 0.89
C MET A 161 -10.79 5.96 2.17
N LEU A 162 -9.60 5.50 2.54
CA LEU A 162 -8.80 6.08 3.61
C LEU A 162 -7.52 6.64 3.01
N GLU A 163 -7.12 7.81 3.51
CA GLU A 163 -5.92 8.50 3.07
C GLU A 163 -5.05 8.80 4.29
N GLU A 164 -3.74 8.57 4.15
CA GLU A 164 -2.76 9.01 5.12
C GLU A 164 -1.49 9.51 4.44
N ARG A 165 -0.87 10.57 4.98
CA ARG A 165 0.44 11.06 4.56
C ARG A 165 1.51 10.62 5.55
N LEU A 166 2.49 9.89 5.06
CA LEU A 166 3.62 9.36 5.81
C LEU A 166 4.89 10.11 5.41
N TYR A 167 5.32 11.06 6.23
CA TYR A 167 6.51 11.86 5.97
C TYR A 167 7.79 11.22 6.51
N ASP A 168 8.93 11.47 5.84
CA ASP A 168 10.30 11.25 6.31
C ASP A 168 10.69 12.25 7.41
N TRP A 169 9.91 12.36 8.48
CA TRP A 169 10.07 13.43 9.48
C TRP A 169 11.44 13.48 10.16
N ARG A 170 12.23 12.40 10.11
CA ARG A 170 13.54 12.32 10.75
C ARG A 170 14.68 12.77 9.85
N TYR A 171 14.59 12.54 8.54
CA TYR A 171 15.65 12.85 7.59
C TYR A 171 15.23 13.79 6.46
N ALA A 172 13.97 14.25 6.44
CA ALA A 172 13.51 15.38 5.64
C ALA A 172 14.12 16.67 6.22
N THR A 173 15.40 16.90 5.95
CA THR A 173 16.03 18.20 6.15
C THR A 173 15.86 19.04 4.90
N THR A 174 15.23 20.21 5.06
CA THR A 174 15.22 21.34 4.13
C THR A 174 16.62 21.85 3.81
#